data_AF-A0A7S0XJQ0-F1
#
_entry.id   AF-A0A7S0XJQ0-F1
#
_cell.length_a   1.000
_cell.length_b   1.000
_cell.length_c   1.000
_cell.angle_alpha   90.00
_cell.angle_beta   90.00
_cell.angle_gamma   90.00
#
_symmetry.space_group_name_H-M   'P 1'
#
loop_
_entity.id
_entity.type
_entity.pdbx_description
1 polymer ?
#
loop_
_entity_poly.entity_id
_entity_poly.type
_entity_poly.pdbx_seq_one_letter_code
_entity_poly.pdbx_strand_id
1 'polypeptide(L)'
;AQALMWGRHCDGYLAFSNETLPGLGIYQLPPNNHEREESYNNMWQKSRAIWKHVHDHFLDTFDYFYLSGDDVYLMVNNLRAYLQELEGIPKQARHFGCWLPERS
;
A
#
# COMPACT_ATOMS: atom_id res chain seq x y z
N ALA A 1 1.12 1.49 14.84
CA ALA A 1 1.84 2.77 15.02
C ALA A 1 1.59 3.73 13.85
N GLN A 2 1.80 3.29 12.59
CA GLN A 2 1.59 4.12 11.39
C GLN A 2 0.20 4.77 11.28
N ALA A 3 -0.87 4.03 11.60
CA ALA A 3 -2.25 4.55 11.60
C ALA A 3 -2.44 5.83 12.43
N LEU A 4 -1.79 5.90 13.60
CA LEU A 4 -1.88 7.06 14.51
C LEU A 4 -0.93 8.21 14.12
N MET A 5 0.04 7.94 13.24
CA MET A 5 1.06 8.88 12.79
C MET A 5 0.71 9.44 11.42
N TRP A 6 1.38 9.00 10.35
CA TRP A 6 1.14 9.52 9.01
C TRP A 6 -0.18 9.00 8.42
N GLY A 7 -0.64 7.80 8.82
CA GLY A 7 -1.86 7.19 8.29
C GLY A 7 -3.13 8.01 8.53
N ARG A 8 -3.22 8.75 9.64
CA ARG A 8 -4.35 9.63 9.96
C ARG A 8 -4.52 10.81 8.99
N HIS A 9 -3.51 11.10 8.18
CA HIS A 9 -3.54 12.19 7.20
C HIS A 9 -4.01 11.70 5.82
N CYS A 10 -4.14 10.38 5.64
CA CYS A 10 -4.73 9.76 4.47
C CYS A 10 -6.26 9.82 4.52
N ASP A 11 -6.89 9.83 3.35
CA ASP A 11 -8.35 9.79 3.21
C ASP A 11 -8.93 8.39 3.52
N GLY A 12 -8.08 7.35 3.46
CA GLY A 12 -8.35 6.00 3.93
C GLY A 12 -7.06 5.30 4.37
N TYR A 13 -7.16 4.37 5.31
CA TYR A 13 -6.02 3.58 5.80
C TYR A 13 -6.43 2.12 6.02
N LEU A 14 -5.68 1.20 5.42
CA LEU A 14 -5.85 -0.24 5.59
C LEU A 14 -4.55 -0.84 6.11
N ALA A 15 -4.67 -1.74 7.08
CA ALA A 15 -3.56 -2.52 7.58
C ALA A 15 -3.84 -4.00 7.37
N PHE A 16 -2.84 -4.71 6.82
CA PHE A 16 -2.92 -6.13 6.53
C PHE A 16 -1.90 -6.90 7.36
N SER A 17 -2.37 -7.95 8.02
CA SER A 17 -1.55 -8.79 8.87
C SER A 17 -1.86 -10.27 8.62
N ASN A 18 -1.07 -11.16 9.22
CA ASN A 18 -1.35 -12.59 9.29
C ASN A 18 -2.51 -12.92 10.24
N GLU A 19 -2.93 -11.97 11.06
CA GLU A 19 -4.05 -12.10 12.00
C GLU A 19 -5.00 -10.91 11.86
N THR A 20 -6.30 -11.19 11.94
CA THR A 20 -7.31 -10.13 12.01
C THR A 20 -7.33 -9.57 13.43
N LEU A 21 -7.13 -8.26 13.58
CA LEU A 21 -7.25 -7.55 14.86
C LEU A 21 -8.35 -6.48 14.72
N PRO A 22 -9.63 -6.84 14.99
CA PRO A 22 -10.77 -5.95 14.75
C PRO A 22 -10.69 -4.63 15.52
N GLY A 23 -10.17 -4.65 16.75
CA GLY A 23 -10.00 -3.45 17.58
C GLY A 23 -9.01 -2.43 17.02
N LEU A 24 -8.21 -2.83 16.02
CA LEU A 24 -7.24 -1.98 15.35
C LEU A 24 -7.55 -1.78 13.85
N GLY A 25 -8.67 -2.34 13.36
CA GLY A 25 -9.02 -2.31 11.94
C GLY A 25 -7.98 -3.03 11.05
N ILE A 26 -7.27 -4.01 11.59
CA ILE A 26 -6.27 -4.79 10.86
C ILE A 26 -6.95 -6.05 10.33
N TYR A 27 -6.86 -6.28 9.02
CA TYR A 27 -7.52 -7.38 8.35
C TYR A 27 -6.52 -8.43 7.91
N GLN A 28 -6.82 -9.70 8.21
CA GLN A 28 -6.19 -10.81 7.52
C GLN A 28 -6.83 -10.97 6.15
N LEU A 29 -6.00 -11.11 5.11
CA LEU A 29 -6.50 -11.38 3.77
C LEU A 29 -7.18 -12.76 3.70
N PRO A 30 -8.22 -12.91 2.85
CA PRO A 30 -8.90 -14.19 2.67
C PRO A 30 -7.90 -15.28 2.26
N PRO A 31 -8.02 -16.49 2.82
CA PRO A 31 -7.01 -17.52 2.60
C PRO A 31 -7.16 -18.19 1.25
N ASN A 32 -6.23 -17.92 0.34
CA ASN A 32 -6.06 -18.68 -0.89
C ASN A 32 -4.92 -19.69 -0.69
N ASN A 33 -5.24 -20.77 0.03
CA ASN A 33 -4.57 -22.08 0.23
C ASN A 33 -3.04 -22.30 0.25
N HIS A 34 -2.15 -21.44 -0.27
CA HIS A 34 -0.70 -21.68 -0.25
C HIS A 34 0.17 -20.42 -0.04
N GLU A 35 -0.41 -19.22 -0.06
CA GLU A 35 0.33 -17.95 -0.01
C GLU A 35 0.46 -17.37 1.42
N ARG A 36 0.23 -18.18 2.45
CA ARG A 36 0.08 -17.75 3.87
C ARG A 36 1.39 -17.55 4.62
N GLU A 37 2.52 -18.03 4.12
CA GLU A 37 3.77 -17.89 4.85
C GLU A 37 4.21 -16.43 4.82
N GLU A 38 4.16 -15.76 5.97
CA GLU A 38 4.85 -14.48 6.16
C GLU A 38 6.35 -14.74 6.12
N SER A 39 6.89 -14.75 4.91
CA SER A 39 8.31 -14.83 4.67
C SER A 39 8.70 -13.79 3.64
N TYR A 40 9.94 -13.31 3.73
CA TYR A 40 10.47 -12.36 2.75
C TYR A 40 10.32 -12.89 1.31
N ASN A 41 10.51 -14.19 1.12
CA ASN A 41 10.38 -14.87 -0.17
C ASN A 41 8.94 -14.91 -0.72
N ASN A 42 7.94 -14.66 0.13
CA ASN A 42 6.53 -14.72 -0.22
C ASN A 42 5.81 -13.35 -0.13
N MET A 43 6.53 -12.26 0.18
CA MET A 43 5.97 -10.90 0.26
C MET A 43 5.30 -10.43 -1.04
N TRP A 44 5.76 -10.94 -2.18
CA TRP A 44 5.11 -10.69 -3.46
C TRP A 44 3.66 -11.18 -3.50
N GLN A 45 3.39 -12.39 -3.00
CA GLN A 45 2.03 -12.94 -3.00
C GLN A 45 1.11 -12.15 -2.06
N LYS A 46 1.63 -11.76 -0.89
CA LYS A 46 0.92 -10.86 0.02
C LYS A 46 0.56 -9.54 -0.67
N SER A 47 1.51 -8.91 -1.35
CA SER A 47 1.26 -7.67 -2.10
C SER A 47 0.18 -7.85 -3.17
N ARG A 48 0.22 -8.95 -3.95
CA ARG A 48 -0.82 -9.26 -4.95
C ARG A 48 -2.21 -9.44 -4.33
N ALA A 49 -2.29 -10.15 -3.20
CA ALA A 49 -3.55 -10.36 -2.49
C ALA A 49 -4.10 -9.04 -1.92
N ILE A 50 -3.24 -8.15 -1.41
CA ILE A 50 -3.64 -6.80 -0.98
C ILE A 50 -4.21 -6.03 -2.17
N TRP A 51 -3.50 -6.00 -3.30
CA TRP A 51 -3.98 -5.29 -4.49
C TRP A 51 -5.31 -5.83 -5.01
N LYS A 52 -5.51 -7.16 -4.99
CA LYS A 52 -6.80 -7.76 -5.33
C LYS A 52 -7.92 -7.27 -4.40
N HIS A 53 -7.68 -7.28 -3.09
CA HIS A 53 -8.67 -6.80 -2.12
C HIS A 53 -8.98 -5.31 -2.32
N VAL A 54 -7.95 -4.48 -2.53
CA VAL A 54 -8.10 -3.05 -2.80
C VAL A 54 -8.93 -2.82 -4.07
N HIS A 55 -8.61 -3.53 -5.15
CA HIS A 55 -9.36 -3.47 -6.40
C HIS A 55 -10.84 -3.85 -6.20
N ASP A 56 -11.11 -4.97 -5.54
CA ASP A 56 -12.47 -5.52 -5.42
C ASP A 56 -13.39 -4.68 -4.52
N HIS A 57 -12.85 -3.86 -3.61
CA HIS A 57 -13.64 -3.13 -2.61
C HIS A 57 -13.53 -1.60 -2.65
N PHE A 58 -12.44 -1.06 -3.19
CA PHE A 58 -12.12 0.37 -3.04
C PHE A 58 -11.81 1.10 -4.35
N LEU A 59 -11.70 0.39 -5.48
CA LEU A 59 -11.34 0.96 -6.77
C LEU A 59 -12.23 2.15 -7.17
N ASP A 60 -13.53 2.04 -6.93
CA ASP A 60 -14.50 3.09 -7.29
C ASP A 60 -14.64 4.18 -6.21
N THR A 61 -13.92 4.07 -5.09
CA THR A 61 -13.98 4.99 -3.95
C THR A 61 -12.79 5.94 -3.86
N PHE A 62 -11.61 5.52 -4.32
CA PHE A 62 -10.38 6.32 -4.22
C PHE A 62 -9.64 6.39 -5.56
N ASP A 63 -9.06 7.56 -5.87
CA ASP A 63 -8.31 7.78 -7.11
C ASP A 63 -6.88 7.21 -7.07
N TYR A 64 -6.27 7.20 -5.88
CA TYR A 64 -4.87 6.83 -5.68
C TYR A 64 -4.71 5.89 -4.50
N PHE A 65 -3.83 4.90 -4.68
CA PHE A 65 -3.50 3.91 -3.66
C PHE A 65 -1.98 3.86 -3.46
N TYR A 66 -1.57 3.73 -2.20
CA TYR A 66 -0.17 3.59 -1.82
C TYR A 66 -0.01 2.36 -0.94
N LEU A 67 0.88 1.45 -1.33
CA LEU A 67 1.22 0.25 -0.59
C LEU A 67 2.67 0.36 -0.09
N SER A 68 2.88 0.08 1.20
CA SER A 68 4.21 0.06 1.82
C SER A 68 4.29 -1.01 2.91
N GLY A 69 5.52 -1.30 3.34
CA GLY A 69 5.78 -2.04 4.58
C GLY A 69 5.46 -1.22 5.84
N ASP A 70 5.64 -1.86 7.00
CA ASP A 70 5.44 -1.29 8.33
C ASP A 70 6.62 -0.42 8.82
N ASP A 71 7.75 -0.48 8.11
CA ASP A 71 9.02 0.21 8.35
C ASP A 71 9.16 1.55 7.59
N VAL A 72 8.08 2.00 6.93
CA VAL A 72 8.07 3.24 6.12
C VAL A 72 7.37 4.40 6.84
N TYR A 73 7.85 5.63 6.56
CA TYR A 73 7.17 6.87 6.92
C TYR A 73 6.83 7.69 5.67
N LEU A 74 5.55 7.94 5.43
CA LEU A 74 5.07 8.72 4.28
C LEU A 74 4.75 10.17 4.67
N MET A 75 5.31 11.13 3.95
CA MET A 75 4.88 12.53 4.01
C MET A 75 3.65 12.73 3.14
N VAL A 76 2.46 12.44 3.68
CA VAL A 76 1.18 12.41 2.93
C VAL A 76 0.91 13.72 2.17
N ASN A 77 1.19 14.88 2.78
CA ASN A 77 0.98 16.18 2.14
C ASN A 77 1.88 16.37 0.90
N ASN A 78 3.12 15.87 0.94
CA ASN A 78 4.04 15.96 -0.20
C ASN A 78 3.58 15.03 -1.33
N LEU A 79 3.13 13.81 -0.99
CA LEU A 79 2.56 12.90 -1.98
C LEU A 79 1.30 13.50 -2.63
N ARG A 80 0.41 14.12 -1.84
CA ARG A 80 -0.80 14.76 -2.36
C ARG A 80 -0.46 15.92 -3.31
N ALA A 81 0.42 16.82 -2.91
CA ALA A 81 0.86 17.92 -3.77
C ALA A 81 1.45 17.40 -5.09
N TYR A 82 2.26 16.35 -5.01
CA TYR A 82 2.83 15.71 -6.20
C TYR A 82 1.76 15.11 -7.14
N LEU A 83 0.77 14.39 -6.58
CA LEU A 83 -0.30 13.79 -7.38
C LEU A 83 -1.19 14.85 -8.03
N GLN A 84 -1.44 15.97 -7.35
CA GLN A 84 -2.17 17.11 -7.89
C GLN A 84 -1.46 17.75 -9.10
N GLU A 85 -0.12 17.82 -9.09
CA GLU A 85 0.65 18.29 -10.25
C GLU A 85 0.50 17.36 -11.47
N LEU A 86 0.13 16.10 -11.27
CA LEU A 86 -0.12 15.14 -12.34
C LEU A 86 -1.57 15.20 -12.85
N GLU A 87 -2.48 15.91 -12.19
CA GLU A 87 -3.85 16.07 -12.66
C GLU A 87 -3.86 16.81 -14.00
N GLY A 88 -4.55 16.24 -14.99
CA GLY A 88 -4.58 16.77 -16.36
C GLY A 88 -3.45 16.29 -17.27
N ILE A 89 -2.46 15.55 -16.76
CA ILE A 89 -1.44 14.86 -17.57
C ILE A 89 -1.96 13.47 -17.95
N PRO A 90 -1.71 12.96 -19.19
CA PRO A 90 -2.10 11.61 -19.56
C PRO A 90 -1.64 10.56 -18.55
N LYS A 91 -2.58 9.69 -18.14
CA LYS A 91 -2.31 8.58 -17.21
C LYS A 91 -1.28 7.65 -17.85
N GLN A 92 -0.10 7.55 -17.25
CA GLN A 92 0.97 6.67 -17.69
C GLN A 92 1.64 6.02 -16.48
N ALA A 93 2.20 4.82 -16.66
CA ALA A 93 3.02 4.20 -15.64
C ALA A 93 4.27 5.07 -15.40
N ARG A 94 4.57 5.36 -14.14
CA ARG A 94 5.73 6.14 -13.74
C ARG A 94 6.46 5.40 -12.63
N HIS A 95 7.78 5.38 -12.70
CA HIS A 95 8.64 4.86 -11.64
C HIS A 95 9.40 6.03 -11.02
N PHE A 96 9.38 6.12 -9.70
CA PHE A 96 10.08 7.14 -8.93
C PHE A 96 10.94 6.46 -7.88
N GLY A 97 12.20 6.88 -7.79
CA GLY A 97 13.14 6.33 -6.83
C GLY A 97 14.56 6.79 -7.10
N CYS A 98 15.46 6.38 -6.21
CA CYS A 98 16.88 6.52 -6.44
C CYS A 98 17.33 5.45 -7.45
N TRP A 99 18.09 5.85 -8.46
CA TRP A 99 18.81 4.90 -9.30
C TRP A 99 19.86 4.21 -8.44
N LEU A 100 19.68 2.92 -8.15
CA LEU A 100 20.70 2.15 -7.46
C LEU A 100 21.86 1.91 -8.45
N PRO A 101 23.10 2.29 -8.10
CA PRO A 101 24.24 1.99 -8.95
C PRO A 101 24.35 0.49 -9.20
N GLU A 102 24.81 0.12 -10.39
CA GLU A 102 25.12 -1.27 -10.70
C GLU A 102 26.01 -1.86 -9.60
N ARG A 103 25.67 -3.06 -9.14
CA ARG A 103 26.51 -3.79 -8.19
C ARG A 103 27.88 -4.01 -8.84
N SER A 104 28.92 -3.42 -8.26
CA SER A 104 30.33 -3.73 -8.55
C SER A 104 30.65 -5.19 -8.27
#